data_AF-A0A535KEU8-F1
#
_entry.id   AF-A0A535KEU8-F1
#
_cell.length_a   1.000
_cell.length_b   1.000
_cell.length_c   1.000
_cell.angle_alpha   90.00
_cell.angle_beta   90.00
_cell.angle_gamma   90.00
#
_symmetry.space_group_name_H-M   'P 1'
#
loop_
_entity.id
_entity.type
_entity.pdbx_description
1 polymer ?
#
loop_
_entity_poly.entity_id
_entity_poly.type
_entity_poly.pdbx_seq_one_letter_code
_entity_poly.pdbx_strand_id
1 'polypeptide(L)'
;ALEITIGVLVLLGILNWVGVSESARVSLVGAVIAFCSDVAILITVFTHISFSDFLSLFPRMFAHQHLTVVSILTGFAGSFLAFSGLESISQLSPVMKTPRKRVAGIALLLVVLTIGVTSPILTMLSTLLQPREASDPVLSNQLISLLAGHWGSIFLQTEVAISASALLVFASNTAIIGSYHVFMALSRMDFFPAFVLRRNKLRGTPHYSIALATGIPIVVLVLVRGNINILGDMYAFGLLGAFTLTCLGLDIVRYRERKAVRAKAYQWPANWQRNGHDEHVPPGNVSHDSSQDTLKNTPPDRHALTGVSIAQGGVATAPSARTRPLSFWSTLDFWLGILTTLLVLTAWMTNLVSKPLATAFGGSVASIGMIIA
;
A
#
# COMPACT_ATOMS: atom_id res chain seq x y z
N ALA A 1 11.53 -28.60 4.69
CA ALA A 1 10.87 -27.35 4.28
C ALA A 1 11.47 -26.13 4.98
N LEU A 2 11.44 -26.05 6.31
CA LEU A 2 11.99 -24.93 7.10
C LEU A 2 13.41 -24.51 6.70
N GLU A 3 14.34 -25.47 6.63
CA GLU A 3 15.75 -25.21 6.28
C GLU A 3 15.90 -24.63 4.88
N ILE A 4 15.12 -25.12 3.91
CA ILE A 4 15.10 -24.61 2.53
C ILE A 4 14.61 -23.16 2.53
N THR A 5 13.52 -22.86 3.26
CA THR A 5 12.99 -21.50 3.37
C THR A 5 14.01 -20.55 3.99
N ILE A 6 14.72 -20.98 5.05
CA ILE A 6 15.81 -20.18 5.65
C ILE A 6 16.94 -19.97 4.64
N GLY A 7 17.36 -21.02 3.94
CA GLY A 7 18.40 -20.93 2.92
C GLY A 7 18.04 -19.95 1.80
N VAL A 8 16.79 -19.98 1.34
CA VAL A 8 16.27 -19.02 0.35
C VAL A 8 16.25 -17.59 0.91
N LEU A 9 15.78 -17.37 2.14
CA LEU A 9 15.80 -16.03 2.76
C LEU A 9 17.22 -15.48 2.90
N VAL A 10 18.18 -16.32 3.31
CA VAL A 10 19.60 -15.94 3.40
C VAL A 10 20.13 -15.59 2.01
N LEU A 11 19.84 -16.39 0.99
CA LEU A 11 20.24 -16.12 -0.40
C LEU A 11 19.66 -14.77 -0.88
N LEU A 12 18.38 -14.50 -0.62
CA LEU A 12 17.75 -13.22 -0.95
C LEU A 12 18.39 -12.05 -0.18
N GLY A 13 18.70 -12.23 1.11
CA GLY A 13 19.42 -11.22 1.90
C GLY A 13 20.79 -10.89 1.31
N ILE A 14 21.55 -11.92 0.91
CA ILE A 14 22.84 -11.76 0.22
C ILE A 14 22.65 -11.05 -1.12
N LEU A 15 21.64 -11.45 -1.92
CA LEU A 15 21.33 -10.82 -3.20
C LEU A 15 21.05 -9.31 -3.05
N ASN A 16 20.28 -8.93 -2.03
CA ASN A 16 20.01 -7.52 -1.72
C ASN A 16 21.26 -6.78 -1.23
N TRP A 17 22.13 -7.44 -0.46
CA TRP A 17 23.40 -6.85 -0.04
C TRP A 17 24.31 -6.57 -1.24
N VAL A 18 24.37 -7.50 -2.20
CA VAL A 18 25.10 -7.36 -3.46
C VAL A 18 24.49 -6.26 -4.34
N GLY A 19 23.17 -6.04 -4.27
CA GLY A 19 22.48 -4.94 -4.94
C GLY A 19 22.19 -5.21 -6.42
N VAL A 20 21.75 -6.42 -6.77
CA VAL A 20 21.44 -6.79 -8.16
C VAL A 20 20.11 -6.17 -8.61
N SER A 21 20.15 -5.30 -9.61
CA SER A 21 18.97 -4.60 -10.16
C SER A 21 18.11 -5.42 -11.12
N GLU A 22 18.63 -6.55 -11.62
CA GLU A 22 17.93 -7.39 -12.62
C GLU A 22 16.66 -8.08 -12.08
N SER A 23 16.48 -8.12 -10.75
CA SER A 23 15.39 -8.86 -10.08
C SER A 23 13.98 -8.45 -10.52
N ALA A 24 13.75 -7.19 -10.91
CA ALA A 24 12.42 -6.73 -11.31
C ALA A 24 11.97 -7.31 -12.66
N ARG A 25 12.90 -7.48 -13.62
CA ARG A 25 12.59 -8.08 -14.92
C ARG A 25 12.26 -9.56 -14.78
N VAL A 26 13.04 -10.27 -13.98
CA VAL A 26 12.82 -11.71 -13.72
C VAL A 26 11.49 -11.92 -13.01
N SER A 27 11.15 -11.08 -12.04
CA SER A 27 9.84 -11.13 -11.37
C SER A 27 8.68 -10.87 -12.34
N LEU A 28 8.83 -9.95 -13.30
CA LEU A 28 7.81 -9.69 -14.32
C LEU A 28 7.60 -10.90 -15.23
N VAL A 29 8.68 -11.54 -15.69
CA VAL A 29 8.60 -12.76 -16.50
C VAL A 29 7.88 -13.87 -15.73
N GLY A 30 8.24 -14.10 -14.46
CA GLY A 30 7.56 -15.07 -13.61
C GLY A 30 6.08 -14.76 -13.42
N ALA A 31 5.71 -13.49 -13.25
CA ALA A 31 4.33 -13.06 -13.10
C ALA A 31 3.50 -13.27 -14.38
N VAL A 32 4.09 -13.00 -15.55
CA VAL A 32 3.43 -13.24 -16.85
C VAL A 32 3.22 -14.73 -17.06
N ILE A 33 4.22 -15.56 -16.77
CA ILE A 33 4.11 -17.01 -16.86
C ILE A 33 2.97 -17.51 -15.97
N ALA A 34 3.00 -17.19 -14.67
CA ALA A 34 1.96 -17.63 -13.73
C ALA A 34 0.56 -17.14 -14.13
N PHE A 35 0.43 -15.90 -14.64
CA PHE A 35 -0.84 -15.40 -15.14
C PHE A 35 -1.34 -16.21 -16.34
N CYS A 36 -0.46 -16.55 -17.28
CA CYS A 36 -0.80 -17.43 -18.40
C CYS A 36 -1.18 -18.83 -17.91
N SER A 37 -0.52 -19.36 -16.88
CA SER A 37 -0.82 -20.64 -16.25
C SER A 37 -2.21 -20.64 -15.59
N ASP A 38 -2.56 -19.59 -14.85
CA ASP A 38 -3.90 -19.42 -14.27
C ASP A 38 -4.99 -19.39 -15.35
N VAL A 39 -4.74 -18.67 -16.45
CA VAL A 39 -5.66 -18.64 -17.60
C VAL A 39 -5.76 -20.03 -18.24
N ALA A 40 -4.65 -20.74 -18.41
CA ALA A 40 -4.64 -22.09 -18.95
C ALA A 40 -5.43 -23.06 -18.06
N ILE A 41 -5.28 -22.99 -16.73
CA ILE A 41 -6.08 -23.75 -15.78
C ILE A 41 -7.57 -23.48 -16.00
N LEU A 42 -7.98 -22.21 -16.02
CA LEU A 42 -9.38 -21.86 -16.23
C LEU A 42 -9.91 -22.43 -17.55
N ILE A 43 -9.17 -22.27 -18.65
CA ILE A 43 -9.54 -22.84 -19.95
C ILE A 43 -9.70 -24.37 -19.83
N THR A 44 -8.72 -25.08 -19.28
CA THR A 44 -8.78 -26.55 -19.15
C THR A 44 -9.96 -27.02 -18.30
N VAL A 45 -10.28 -26.33 -17.20
CA VAL A 45 -11.44 -26.68 -16.38
C VAL A 45 -12.73 -26.43 -17.14
N PHE A 46 -12.87 -25.28 -17.82
CA PHE A 46 -14.07 -24.94 -18.58
C PHE A 46 -14.27 -25.78 -19.85
N THR A 47 -13.23 -26.41 -20.41
CA THR A 47 -13.39 -27.36 -21.51
C THR A 47 -13.95 -28.71 -21.04
N HIS A 48 -13.81 -29.04 -19.76
CA HIS A 48 -14.24 -30.32 -19.20
C HIS A 48 -15.54 -30.23 -18.36
N ILE A 49 -15.97 -29.02 -18.00
CA ILE A 49 -17.19 -28.78 -17.22
C ILE A 49 -18.18 -27.98 -18.06
N SER A 50 -19.44 -28.41 -18.09
CA SER A 50 -20.49 -27.65 -18.78
C SER A 50 -20.78 -26.33 -18.07
N PHE A 51 -21.25 -25.32 -18.80
CA PHE A 51 -21.61 -24.03 -18.19
C PHE A 51 -22.68 -24.17 -17.10
N SER A 52 -23.62 -25.11 -17.27
CA SER A 52 -24.65 -25.43 -16.28
C SER A 52 -24.04 -25.99 -14.98
N ASP A 53 -23.09 -26.93 -15.11
CA ASP A 53 -22.43 -27.51 -13.95
C ASP A 53 -21.60 -26.47 -13.20
N PHE A 54 -20.89 -25.59 -13.93
CA PHE A 54 -20.18 -24.46 -13.34
C PHE A 54 -21.11 -23.54 -12.53
N LEU A 55 -22.25 -23.14 -13.09
CA LEU A 55 -23.22 -22.31 -12.37
C LEU A 55 -23.79 -23.04 -11.13
N SER A 56 -23.87 -24.37 -11.16
CA SER A 56 -24.30 -25.17 -10.00
C SER A 56 -23.27 -25.20 -8.86
N LEU A 57 -21.99 -24.91 -9.13
CA LEU A 57 -20.96 -24.83 -8.08
C LEU A 57 -21.18 -23.64 -7.14
N PHE A 58 -21.76 -22.54 -7.64
CA PHE A 58 -22.03 -21.35 -6.85
C PHE A 58 -22.92 -21.63 -5.61
N PRO A 59 -24.12 -22.18 -5.75
CA PRO A 59 -24.94 -22.51 -4.59
C PRO A 59 -24.33 -23.63 -3.74
N ARG A 60 -23.58 -24.57 -4.33
CA ARG A 60 -22.92 -25.67 -3.60
C ARG A 60 -21.88 -25.19 -2.60
N MET A 61 -21.19 -24.09 -2.87
CA MET A 61 -20.18 -23.54 -1.95
C MET A 61 -20.77 -23.16 -0.59
N PHE A 62 -22.07 -22.87 -0.53
CA PHE A 62 -22.78 -22.47 0.68
C PHE A 62 -23.59 -23.60 1.32
N ALA A 63 -23.74 -24.74 0.63
CA ALA A 63 -24.73 -25.76 1.00
C ALA A 63 -24.43 -26.49 2.33
N HIS A 64 -23.17 -26.53 2.77
CA HIS A 64 -22.73 -27.35 3.92
C HIS A 64 -22.06 -26.52 5.04
N GLN A 65 -22.19 -25.19 5.01
CA GLN A 65 -21.47 -24.31 5.94
C GLN A 65 -22.45 -23.45 6.76
N HIS A 66 -22.34 -23.53 8.08
CA HIS A 66 -22.99 -22.59 8.98
C HIS A 66 -22.20 -21.28 9.00
N LEU A 67 -22.57 -20.35 8.12
CA LEU A 67 -21.99 -19.02 8.07
C LEU A 67 -22.44 -18.20 9.29
N THR A 68 -21.65 -18.27 10.36
CA THR A 68 -21.78 -17.35 11.50
C THR A 68 -21.13 -16.02 11.17
N VAL A 69 -21.55 -14.93 11.83
CA VAL A 69 -20.89 -13.62 11.67
C VAL A 69 -19.40 -13.72 12.00
N VAL A 70 -19.03 -14.50 13.02
CA VAL A 70 -17.63 -14.71 13.42
C VAL A 70 -16.84 -15.46 12.35
N SER A 71 -17.40 -16.51 11.73
CA SER A 71 -16.72 -17.25 10.67
C SER A 71 -16.56 -16.42 9.40
N ILE A 72 -17.54 -15.57 9.06
CA ILE A 72 -17.43 -14.62 7.94
C ILE A 72 -16.31 -13.62 8.22
N LEU A 73 -16.27 -13.01 9.41
CA LEU A 73 -15.23 -12.03 9.77
C LEU A 73 -13.84 -12.66 9.84
N THR A 74 -13.74 -13.89 10.35
CA THR A 74 -12.47 -14.64 10.40
C THR A 74 -12.01 -15.05 9.00
N GLY A 75 -12.93 -15.51 8.15
CA GLY A 75 -12.66 -15.83 6.75
C GLY A 75 -12.26 -14.60 5.94
N PHE A 76 -12.92 -13.46 6.16
CA PHE A 76 -12.54 -12.16 5.58
C PHE A 76 -11.13 -11.75 6.00
N ALA A 77 -10.80 -11.86 7.29
CA ALA A 77 -9.46 -11.56 7.77
C ALA A 77 -8.40 -12.48 7.15
N GLY A 78 -8.71 -13.77 6.99
CA GLY A 78 -7.84 -14.74 6.33
C GLY A 78 -7.67 -14.48 4.83
N SER A 79 -8.74 -14.14 4.12
CA SER A 79 -8.69 -13.82 2.69
C SER A 79 -8.00 -12.48 2.42
N PHE A 80 -8.01 -11.56 3.39
CA PHE A 80 -7.32 -10.27 3.27
C PHE A 80 -5.81 -10.43 3.04
N LEU A 81 -5.20 -11.53 3.49
CA LEU A 81 -3.79 -11.84 3.22
C LEU A 81 -3.49 -11.94 1.73
N ALA A 82 -4.44 -12.46 0.94
CA ALA A 82 -4.28 -12.58 -0.51
C ALA A 82 -4.15 -11.21 -1.19
N PHE A 83 -4.55 -10.13 -0.52
CA PHE A 83 -4.54 -8.76 -1.06
C PHE A 83 -3.44 -7.87 -0.47
N SER A 84 -2.55 -8.39 0.37
CA SER A 84 -1.48 -7.57 0.97
C SER A 84 -0.62 -6.85 -0.07
N GLY A 85 -0.37 -7.48 -1.23
CA GLY A 85 0.49 -6.92 -2.27
C GLY A 85 0.08 -5.52 -2.77
N LEU A 86 -1.18 -5.10 -2.56
CA LEU A 86 -1.64 -3.74 -2.85
C LEU A 86 -0.92 -2.67 -2.02
N GLU A 87 -0.51 -2.99 -0.78
CA GLU A 87 0.25 -2.09 0.08
C GLU A 87 1.67 -1.87 -0.47
N SER A 88 2.31 -2.94 -0.95
CA SER A 88 3.67 -2.89 -1.47
C SER A 88 3.76 -2.01 -2.71
N ILE A 89 2.72 -2.01 -3.56
CA ILE A 89 2.59 -1.10 -4.70
C ILE A 89 2.62 0.37 -4.23
N SER A 90 1.93 0.69 -3.13
CA SER A 90 1.93 2.05 -2.58
C SER A 90 3.28 2.46 -1.98
N GLN A 91 3.97 1.54 -1.31
CA GLN A 91 5.31 1.76 -0.75
C GLN A 91 6.35 2.00 -1.87
N LEU A 92 6.15 1.37 -3.02
CA LEU A 92 6.99 1.52 -4.21
C LEU A 92 6.64 2.76 -5.04
N SER A 93 5.61 3.53 -4.66
CA SER A 93 5.21 4.75 -5.37
C SER A 93 6.31 5.80 -5.62
N PRO A 94 7.35 5.96 -4.75
CA PRO A 94 8.43 6.92 -5.01
C PRO A 94 9.27 6.57 -6.25
N VAL A 95 9.40 5.29 -6.59
CA VAL A 95 10.20 4.81 -7.73
C VAL A 95 9.37 4.63 -9.01
N MET A 96 8.06 4.87 -8.95
CA MET A 96 7.20 4.82 -10.14
C MET A 96 7.46 5.98 -11.10
N LYS A 97 7.32 5.70 -12.40
CA LYS A 97 7.38 6.70 -13.46
C LYS A 97 6.32 7.79 -13.25
N THR A 98 6.68 9.04 -13.50
CA THR A 98 5.75 10.18 -13.47
C THR A 98 4.85 10.18 -14.72
N PRO A 99 3.54 10.53 -14.62
CA PRO A 99 2.82 11.02 -13.44
C PRO A 99 2.36 9.89 -12.49
N ARG A 100 2.87 9.89 -11.26
CA ARG A 100 2.70 8.80 -10.28
C ARG A 100 1.25 8.45 -9.99
N LYS A 101 0.37 9.44 -9.83
CA LYS A 101 -1.06 9.24 -9.55
C LYS A 101 -1.76 8.40 -10.63
N ARG A 102 -1.42 8.62 -11.90
CA ARG A 102 -2.01 7.87 -13.02
C ARG A 102 -1.46 6.46 -13.09
N VAL A 103 -0.14 6.32 -12.98
CA VAL A 103 0.54 5.01 -13.05
C VAL A 103 0.09 4.11 -11.91
N ALA A 104 0.10 4.61 -10.67
CA ALA A 104 -0.36 3.87 -9.50
C ALA A 104 -1.85 3.49 -9.62
N GLY A 105 -2.70 4.42 -10.10
CA GLY A 105 -4.13 4.17 -10.28
C GLY A 105 -4.42 3.05 -11.29
N ILE A 106 -3.74 3.06 -12.45
CA ILE A 106 -3.88 2.00 -13.46
C ILE A 106 -3.37 0.67 -12.91
N ALA A 107 -2.20 0.66 -12.27
CA ALA A 107 -1.62 -0.55 -11.70
C ALA A 107 -2.56 -1.17 -10.65
N LEU A 108 -3.09 -0.36 -9.73
CA LEU A 108 -4.02 -0.82 -8.70
C LEU A 108 -5.32 -1.36 -9.30
N LEU A 109 -5.88 -0.66 -10.30
CA LEU A 109 -7.10 -1.11 -10.98
C LEU A 109 -6.89 -2.47 -11.67
N LEU A 110 -5.78 -2.64 -12.39
CA LEU A 110 -5.48 -3.89 -13.07
C LEU A 110 -5.33 -5.04 -12.07
N VAL A 111 -4.61 -4.83 -10.96
CA VAL A 111 -4.43 -5.86 -9.93
C VAL A 111 -5.76 -6.21 -9.25
N VAL A 112 -6.57 -5.22 -8.88
CA VAL A 112 -7.89 -5.46 -8.27
C VAL A 112 -8.80 -6.20 -9.24
N LEU A 113 -8.81 -5.82 -10.52
CA LEU A 113 -9.61 -6.49 -11.54
C LEU A 113 -9.17 -7.95 -11.75
N THR A 114 -7.87 -8.20 -11.92
CA THR A 114 -7.38 -9.55 -12.18
C THR A 114 -7.61 -10.45 -10.98
N ILE A 115 -7.16 -10.06 -9.79
CA ILE A 115 -7.32 -10.87 -8.56
C ILE A 115 -8.80 -11.00 -8.19
N GLY A 116 -9.59 -9.93 -8.32
CA GLY A 116 -11.01 -9.94 -8.00
C GLY A 116 -11.85 -10.89 -8.87
N VAL A 117 -11.37 -11.19 -10.08
CA VAL A 117 -12.00 -12.19 -10.97
C VAL A 117 -11.38 -13.57 -10.77
N THR A 118 -10.06 -13.70 -10.82
CA THR A 118 -9.40 -15.02 -10.83
C THR A 118 -9.45 -15.70 -9.47
N SER A 119 -9.23 -14.98 -8.37
CA SER A 119 -9.11 -15.58 -7.03
C SER A 119 -10.41 -16.25 -6.56
N PRO A 120 -11.60 -15.61 -6.65
CA PRO A 120 -12.85 -16.28 -6.24
C PRO A 120 -13.16 -17.50 -7.11
N ILE A 121 -12.94 -17.41 -8.42
CA ILE A 121 -13.21 -18.52 -9.35
C ILE A 121 -12.26 -19.68 -9.06
N LEU A 122 -10.95 -19.44 -9.00
CA LEU A 122 -9.97 -20.49 -8.70
C LEU A 122 -10.16 -21.07 -7.30
N THR A 123 -10.54 -20.26 -6.30
CA THR A 123 -10.86 -20.76 -4.95
C THR A 123 -12.06 -21.70 -4.99
N MET A 124 -13.15 -21.31 -5.66
CA MET A 124 -14.34 -22.16 -5.80
C MET A 124 -14.01 -23.47 -6.53
N LEU A 125 -13.32 -23.39 -7.68
CA LEU A 125 -12.95 -24.57 -8.47
C LEU A 125 -12.02 -25.50 -7.68
N SER A 126 -10.97 -24.95 -7.07
CA SER A 126 -9.96 -25.74 -6.36
C SER A 126 -10.50 -26.40 -5.09
N THR A 127 -11.41 -25.76 -4.36
CA THR A 127 -11.98 -26.32 -3.12
C THR A 127 -13.14 -27.28 -3.37
N LEU A 128 -13.99 -27.03 -4.38
CA LEU A 128 -15.16 -27.87 -4.65
C LEU A 128 -14.87 -29.07 -5.56
N LEU A 129 -13.91 -28.95 -6.47
CA LEU A 129 -13.54 -30.08 -7.36
C LEU A 129 -12.51 -31.02 -6.73
N GLN A 130 -11.86 -30.61 -5.62
CA GLN A 130 -10.84 -31.39 -4.92
C GLN A 130 -11.04 -31.33 -3.38
N PRO A 131 -12.19 -31.78 -2.86
CA PRO A 131 -12.52 -31.63 -1.44
C PRO A 131 -11.65 -32.46 -0.49
N ARG A 132 -11.08 -33.58 -0.98
CA ARG A 132 -10.22 -34.46 -0.16
C ARG A 132 -8.86 -33.80 0.07
N GLU A 133 -8.31 -33.23 -0.99
CA GLU A 133 -7.05 -32.52 -1.09
C GLU A 133 -7.13 -31.19 -0.33
N ALA A 134 -8.28 -30.51 -0.38
CA ALA A 134 -8.52 -29.29 0.37
C ALA A 134 -8.58 -29.51 1.89
N SER A 135 -8.92 -30.73 2.33
CA SER A 135 -8.97 -31.11 3.75
C SER A 135 -7.63 -31.66 4.27
N ASP A 136 -6.68 -31.95 3.38
CA ASP A 136 -5.38 -32.49 3.73
C ASP A 136 -4.38 -31.36 4.07
N PRO A 137 -3.71 -31.38 5.24
CA PRO A 137 -2.82 -30.31 5.68
C PRO A 137 -1.61 -30.02 4.77
N VAL A 138 -1.20 -30.99 3.94
CA VAL A 138 -0.07 -30.86 3.04
C VAL A 138 -0.54 -30.48 1.64
N LEU A 139 -1.56 -31.17 1.13
CA LEU A 139 -2.09 -30.96 -0.23
C LEU A 139 -2.88 -29.66 -0.36
N SER A 140 -3.45 -29.14 0.73
CA SER A 140 -4.16 -27.85 0.74
C SER A 140 -3.31 -26.69 0.24
N ASN A 141 -1.98 -26.78 0.37
CA ASN A 141 -1.02 -25.77 -0.10
C ASN A 141 -0.70 -25.88 -1.60
N GLN A 142 -1.17 -26.93 -2.27
CA GLN A 142 -0.86 -27.27 -3.66
C GLN A 142 -2.12 -27.32 -4.54
N LEU A 143 -3.26 -26.87 -4.02
CA LEU A 143 -4.57 -27.01 -4.66
C LEU A 143 -4.64 -26.51 -6.10
N ILE A 144 -3.96 -25.39 -6.40
CA ILE A 144 -3.95 -24.81 -7.75
C ILE A 144 -3.15 -25.71 -8.71
N SER A 145 -1.97 -26.18 -8.29
CA SER A 145 -1.16 -27.10 -9.11
C SER A 145 -1.83 -28.46 -9.28
N LEU A 146 -2.50 -28.98 -8.25
CA LEU A 146 -3.24 -30.24 -8.33
C LEU A 146 -4.44 -30.10 -9.26
N LEU A 147 -5.14 -28.96 -9.22
CA LEU A 147 -6.24 -28.67 -10.14
C LEU A 147 -5.75 -28.71 -11.59
N ALA A 148 -4.60 -28.08 -11.85
CA ALA A 148 -3.94 -28.07 -13.14
C ALA A 148 -3.54 -29.47 -13.63
N GLY A 149 -3.16 -30.36 -12.72
CA GLY A 149 -2.81 -31.75 -13.02
C GLY A 149 -4.02 -32.63 -13.30
N HIS A 150 -5.04 -32.54 -12.45
CA HIS A 150 -6.26 -33.33 -12.55
C HIS A 150 -7.09 -32.99 -13.79
N TRP A 151 -7.16 -31.71 -14.16
CA TRP A 151 -8.03 -31.22 -15.25
C TRP A 151 -7.26 -30.84 -16.52
N GLY A 152 -5.95 -30.68 -16.44
CA GLY A 152 -5.09 -30.32 -17.55
C GLY A 152 -4.09 -31.43 -17.86
N SER A 153 -2.88 -31.28 -17.36
CA SER A 153 -1.80 -32.23 -17.60
C SER A 153 -0.73 -32.15 -16.50
N ILE A 154 0.09 -33.19 -16.39
CA ILE A 154 1.24 -33.21 -15.48
C ILE A 154 2.25 -32.08 -15.79
N PHE A 155 2.36 -31.66 -17.05
CA PHE A 155 3.19 -30.53 -17.45
C PHE A 155 2.66 -29.23 -16.85
N LEU A 156 1.33 -29.00 -16.94
CA LEU A 156 0.70 -27.82 -16.38
C LEU A 156 0.78 -27.81 -14.85
N GLN A 157 0.57 -28.95 -14.20
CA GLN A 157 0.78 -29.10 -12.75
C GLN A 157 2.18 -28.69 -12.31
N THR A 158 3.19 -29.23 -12.99
CA THR A 158 4.60 -29.00 -12.65
C THR A 158 4.99 -27.55 -12.91
N GLU A 159 4.55 -27.00 -14.03
CA GLU A 159 4.80 -25.60 -14.40
C GLU A 159 4.17 -24.66 -13.37
N VAL A 160 2.89 -24.83 -13.02
CA VAL A 160 2.17 -24.02 -12.02
C VAL A 160 2.87 -24.08 -10.66
N ALA A 161 3.31 -25.27 -10.23
CA ALA A 161 4.04 -25.42 -8.98
C ALA A 161 5.37 -24.66 -8.98
N ILE A 162 6.11 -24.69 -10.10
CA ILE A 162 7.39 -23.99 -10.25
C ILE A 162 7.17 -22.47 -10.31
N SER A 163 6.25 -21.98 -11.14
CA SER A 163 6.01 -20.54 -11.32
C SER A 163 5.42 -19.91 -10.05
N ALA A 164 4.50 -20.59 -9.36
CA ALA A 164 3.99 -20.14 -8.07
C ALA A 164 5.09 -20.09 -6.99
N SER A 165 5.94 -21.14 -6.91
CA SER A 165 7.08 -21.16 -5.98
C SER A 165 8.06 -20.02 -6.27
N ALA A 166 8.41 -19.79 -7.54
CA ALA A 166 9.29 -18.70 -7.95
C ALA A 166 8.70 -17.33 -7.58
N LEU A 167 7.40 -17.13 -7.79
CA LEU A 167 6.71 -15.90 -7.40
C LEU A 167 6.72 -15.65 -5.90
N LEU A 168 6.54 -16.68 -5.07
CA LEU A 168 6.65 -16.54 -3.61
C LEU A 168 8.06 -16.12 -3.17
N VAL A 169 9.10 -16.62 -3.84
CA VAL A 169 10.49 -16.18 -3.62
C VAL A 169 10.68 -14.72 -4.01
N PHE A 170 10.16 -14.28 -5.16
CA PHE A 170 10.25 -12.87 -5.58
C PHE A 170 9.38 -11.92 -4.74
N ALA A 171 8.22 -12.39 -4.26
CA ALA A 171 7.39 -11.66 -3.31
C ALA A 171 8.15 -11.43 -2.00
N SER A 172 8.83 -12.47 -1.50
CA SER A 172 9.70 -12.36 -0.32
C SER A 172 10.84 -11.34 -0.54
N ASN A 173 11.45 -11.33 -1.73
CA ASN A 173 12.46 -10.33 -2.08
C ASN A 173 11.89 -8.90 -2.07
N THR A 174 10.69 -8.72 -2.62
CA THR A 174 9.98 -7.42 -2.62
C THR A 174 9.66 -6.96 -1.19
N ALA A 175 9.28 -7.87 -0.31
CA ALA A 175 9.02 -7.58 1.10
C ALA A 175 10.31 -7.19 1.86
N ILE A 176 11.44 -7.83 1.58
CA ILE A 176 12.76 -7.43 2.12
C ILE A 176 13.10 -6.00 1.68
N ILE A 177 12.90 -5.69 0.40
CA ILE A 177 13.13 -4.36 -0.16
C ILE A 177 12.26 -3.29 0.50
N GLY A 178 10.96 -3.55 0.61
CA GLY A 178 10.02 -2.67 1.30
C GLY A 178 10.42 -2.44 2.76
N SER A 179 10.71 -3.52 3.49
CA SER A 179 11.03 -3.47 4.92
C SER A 179 12.27 -2.64 5.22
N TYR A 180 13.38 -2.85 4.50
CA TYR A 180 14.59 -2.08 4.76
C TYR A 180 14.41 -0.59 4.39
N HIS A 181 13.58 -0.27 3.39
CA HIS A 181 13.23 1.12 3.07
C HIS A 181 12.39 1.78 4.18
N VAL A 182 11.46 1.05 4.79
CA VAL A 182 10.70 1.51 5.96
C VAL A 182 11.62 1.74 7.15
N PHE A 183 12.53 0.80 7.47
CA PHE A 183 13.48 0.97 8.58
C PHE A 183 14.38 2.20 8.39
N MET A 184 14.87 2.43 7.17
CA MET A 184 15.61 3.64 6.86
C MET A 184 14.75 4.90 6.96
N ALA A 185 13.48 4.87 6.55
CA ALA A 185 12.60 6.02 6.66
C ALA A 185 12.32 6.38 8.13
N LEU A 186 12.03 5.38 8.97
CA LEU A 186 11.83 5.57 10.41
C LEU A 186 13.09 6.12 11.09
N SER A 187 14.27 5.60 10.73
CA SER A 187 15.53 6.06 11.31
C SER A 187 15.89 7.50 10.90
N ARG A 188 15.51 7.95 9.70
CA ARG A 188 15.67 9.38 9.29
C ARG A 188 14.73 10.33 10.03
N MET A 189 13.65 9.81 10.60
CA MET A 189 12.68 10.56 11.39
C MET A 189 12.95 10.40 12.90
N ASP A 190 14.12 9.89 13.28
CA ASP A 190 14.53 9.64 14.67
C ASP A 190 13.63 8.68 15.47
N PHE A 191 12.79 7.88 14.79
CA PHE A 191 11.95 6.83 15.41
C PHE A 191 12.62 5.44 15.42
N PHE A 192 13.86 5.32 14.92
CA PHE A 192 14.58 4.05 14.86
C PHE A 192 16.10 4.27 14.93
N PRO A 193 16.90 3.35 15.50
CA PRO A 193 18.32 3.58 15.77
C PRO A 193 19.16 3.99 14.56
N ALA A 194 19.99 5.03 14.71
CA ALA A 194 20.76 5.65 13.61
C ALA A 194 21.73 4.69 12.88
N PHE A 195 22.18 3.60 13.52
CA PHE A 195 23.10 2.64 12.89
C PHE A 195 22.49 1.96 11.65
N VAL A 196 21.15 1.91 11.57
CA VAL A 196 20.38 1.29 10.49
C VAL A 196 20.63 2.01 9.16
N LEU A 197 20.92 3.31 9.20
CA LEU A 197 21.25 4.13 8.03
C LEU A 197 22.66 3.90 7.49
N ARG A 198 23.53 3.18 8.21
CA ARG A 198 24.94 3.01 7.82
C ARG A 198 25.05 2.16 6.56
N ARG A 199 25.74 2.73 5.56
CA ARG A 199 25.97 2.10 4.26
C ARG A 199 27.32 1.42 4.19
N ASN A 200 27.40 0.33 3.42
CA ASN A 200 28.66 -0.36 3.15
C ASN A 200 29.53 0.50 2.20
N LYS A 201 30.84 0.56 2.45
CA LYS A 201 31.80 1.32 1.62
C LYS A 201 31.98 0.72 0.21
N LEU A 202 31.84 -0.59 0.06
CA LEU A 202 32.10 -1.28 -1.22
C LEU A 202 31.00 -1.07 -2.27
N ARG A 203 29.71 -1.11 -1.85
CA ARG A 203 28.56 -1.06 -2.78
C ARG A 203 27.50 -0.01 -2.44
N GLY A 204 27.67 0.75 -1.35
CA GLY A 204 26.70 1.77 -0.95
C GLY A 204 25.36 1.22 -0.44
N THR A 205 25.21 -0.09 -0.28
CA THR A 205 23.97 -0.72 0.20
C THR A 205 23.82 -0.58 1.73
N PRO A 206 22.58 -0.41 2.24
CA PRO A 206 22.30 -0.29 3.67
C PRO A 206 22.31 -1.66 4.37
N HIS A 207 23.51 -2.24 4.50
CA HIS A 207 23.71 -3.61 5.00
C HIS A 207 23.05 -3.92 6.35
N TYR A 208 23.05 -2.99 7.33
CA TYR A 208 22.34 -3.22 8.60
C TYR A 208 20.82 -3.27 8.42
N SER A 209 20.26 -2.40 7.59
CA SER A 209 18.81 -2.43 7.29
C SER A 209 18.41 -3.74 6.61
N ILE A 210 19.24 -4.21 5.65
CA ILE A 210 19.01 -5.49 4.93
C ILE A 210 19.15 -6.68 5.89
N ALA A 211 20.16 -6.65 6.77
CA ALA A 211 20.37 -7.69 7.77
C ALA A 211 19.18 -7.79 8.74
N LEU A 212 18.62 -6.68 9.20
CA LEU A 212 17.41 -6.67 10.01
C LEU A 212 16.19 -7.18 9.23
N ALA A 213 16.00 -6.71 7.99
CA ALA A 213 14.89 -7.11 7.13
C ALA A 213 14.92 -8.60 6.75
N THR A 214 16.08 -9.25 6.81
CA THR A 214 16.23 -10.69 6.56
C THR A 214 16.24 -11.49 7.87
N GLY A 215 16.93 -11.00 8.89
CA GLY A 215 17.14 -11.69 10.16
C GLY A 215 15.87 -11.79 11.00
N ILE A 216 15.07 -10.72 11.08
CA ILE A 216 13.82 -10.74 11.87
C ILE A 216 12.84 -11.81 11.34
N PRO A 217 12.53 -11.89 10.02
CA PRO A 217 11.72 -12.98 9.49
C PRO A 217 12.30 -14.38 9.73
N ILE A 218 13.63 -14.56 9.66
CA ILE A 218 14.26 -15.87 9.96
C ILE A 218 14.04 -16.26 11.42
N VAL A 219 14.21 -15.33 12.36
CA VAL A 219 13.96 -15.58 13.79
C VAL A 219 12.50 -15.99 14.00
N VAL A 220 11.56 -15.25 13.41
CA VAL A 220 10.12 -15.57 13.48
C VAL A 220 9.84 -16.96 12.90
N LEU A 221 10.44 -17.29 11.75
CA LEU A 221 10.26 -18.59 11.09
C LEU A 221 10.76 -19.76 11.95
N VAL A 222 11.90 -19.58 12.64
CA VAL A 222 12.46 -20.57 13.58
C VAL A 222 11.57 -20.72 14.82
N LEU A 223 11.10 -19.61 15.41
CA LEU A 223 10.23 -19.62 16.58
C LEU A 223 8.91 -20.37 16.32
N VAL A 224 8.35 -20.20 15.11
CA VAL A 224 7.10 -20.83 14.67
C VAL A 224 7.34 -22.23 14.08
N ARG A 225 8.60 -22.69 14.02
CA ARG A 225 9.00 -23.98 13.41
C ARG A 225 8.49 -24.17 11.98
N GLY A 226 8.36 -23.08 11.22
CA GLY A 226 7.84 -23.10 9.85
C GLY A 226 6.34 -23.44 9.73
N ASN A 227 5.55 -23.33 10.80
CA ASN A 227 4.10 -23.53 10.72
C ASN A 227 3.42 -22.37 9.98
N ILE A 228 2.95 -22.66 8.76
CA ILE A 228 2.33 -21.67 7.87
C ILE A 228 1.02 -21.08 8.40
N ASN A 229 0.26 -21.84 9.21
CA ASN A 229 -1.01 -21.36 9.75
C ASN A 229 -0.76 -20.28 10.81
N ILE A 230 0.15 -20.55 11.75
CA ILE A 230 0.56 -19.58 12.77
C ILE A 230 1.21 -18.36 12.10
N LEU A 231 2.05 -18.57 11.09
CA LEU A 231 2.70 -17.47 10.38
C LEU A 231 1.68 -16.59 9.64
N GLY A 232 0.69 -17.21 8.99
CA GLY A 232 -0.44 -16.53 8.37
C GLY A 232 -1.25 -15.74 9.39
N ASP A 233 -1.53 -16.30 10.56
CA ASP A 233 -2.25 -15.63 11.64
C ASP A 233 -1.50 -14.39 12.17
N MET A 234 -0.19 -14.50 12.40
CA MET A 234 0.66 -13.39 12.83
C MET A 234 0.73 -12.29 11.77
N TYR A 235 0.80 -12.68 10.50
CA TYR A 235 0.81 -11.74 9.39
C TYR A 235 -0.53 -11.03 9.23
N ALA A 236 -1.66 -11.75 9.32
CA ALA A 236 -3.02 -11.20 9.35
C ALA A 236 -3.13 -10.13 10.43
N PHE A 237 -2.67 -10.45 11.64
CA PHE A 237 -2.71 -9.58 12.79
C PHE A 237 -1.93 -8.28 12.55
N GLY A 238 -0.67 -8.39 12.12
CA GLY A 238 0.19 -7.23 11.89
C GLY A 238 -0.34 -6.34 10.78
N LEU A 239 -0.78 -6.94 9.67
CA LEU A 239 -1.28 -6.22 8.51
C LEU A 239 -2.61 -5.52 8.80
N LEU A 240 -3.60 -6.23 9.37
CA LEU A 240 -4.89 -5.61 9.73
C LEU A 240 -4.71 -4.51 10.79
N GLY A 241 -3.80 -4.69 11.74
CA GLY A 241 -3.45 -3.66 12.72
C GLY A 241 -2.85 -2.41 12.06
N ALA A 242 -1.86 -2.58 11.17
CA ALA A 242 -1.25 -1.48 10.42
C ALA A 242 -2.28 -0.75 9.53
N PHE A 243 -3.17 -1.49 8.85
CA PHE A 243 -4.25 -0.90 8.07
C PHE A 243 -5.26 -0.16 8.94
N THR A 244 -5.63 -0.70 10.10
CA THR A 244 -6.53 -0.03 11.05
C THR A 244 -5.98 1.33 11.44
N LEU A 245 -4.70 1.40 11.85
CA LEU A 245 -4.04 2.67 12.19
C LEU A 245 -3.97 3.62 11.00
N THR A 246 -3.67 3.11 9.81
CA THR A 246 -3.61 3.92 8.58
C THR A 246 -4.97 4.51 8.21
N CYS A 247 -6.02 3.69 8.25
CA CYS A 247 -7.39 4.08 7.96
C CYS A 247 -7.91 5.11 8.97
N LEU A 248 -7.69 4.88 10.27
CA LEU A 248 -8.00 5.85 11.33
C LEU A 248 -7.27 7.19 11.11
N GLY A 249 -5.98 7.14 10.80
CA GLY A 249 -5.19 8.34 10.50
C GLY A 249 -5.75 9.13 9.31
N LEU A 250 -6.10 8.44 8.22
CA LEU A 250 -6.70 9.07 7.04
C LEU A 250 -8.08 9.65 7.32
N ASP A 251 -8.91 8.97 8.11
CA ASP A 251 -10.24 9.47 8.48
C ASP A 251 -10.14 10.72 9.37
N ILE A 252 -9.19 10.75 10.31
CA ILE A 252 -8.89 11.94 11.12
C ILE A 252 -8.46 13.11 10.21
N VAL A 253 -7.57 12.85 9.25
CA VAL A 253 -7.12 13.88 8.28
C VAL A 253 -8.31 14.39 7.45
N ARG A 254 -9.11 13.49 6.88
CA ARG A 254 -10.31 13.84 6.08
C ARG A 254 -11.32 14.65 6.90
N TYR A 255 -11.53 14.28 8.16
CA TYR A 255 -12.41 15.01 9.07
C TYR A 255 -11.88 16.43 9.35
N ARG A 256 -10.57 16.57 9.63
CA ARG A 256 -9.92 17.87 9.84
C ARG A 256 -10.00 18.77 8.60
N GLU A 257 -9.75 18.22 7.41
CA GLU A 257 -9.86 18.94 6.15
C GLU A 257 -11.29 19.43 5.90
N ARG A 258 -12.30 18.57 6.13
CA ARG A 258 -13.72 18.97 6.02
C ARG A 258 -14.09 20.07 6.99
N LYS A 259 -13.65 19.97 8.25
CA LYS A 259 -13.88 21.00 9.26
C LYS A 259 -13.24 22.32 8.83
N ALA A 260 -12.03 22.30 8.28
CA ALA A 260 -11.36 23.48 7.76
C ALA A 260 -12.09 24.11 6.56
N VAL A 261 -12.61 23.29 5.62
CA VAL A 261 -13.42 23.77 4.49
C VAL A 261 -14.72 24.41 4.98
N ARG A 262 -15.43 23.78 5.93
CA ARG A 262 -16.66 24.33 6.51
C ARG A 262 -16.42 25.64 7.28
N ALA A 263 -15.32 25.73 8.03
CA ALA A 263 -14.95 26.95 8.75
C ALA A 263 -14.66 28.12 7.79
N LYS A 264 -13.95 27.85 6.68
CA LYS A 264 -13.70 28.86 5.62
C LYS A 264 -14.98 29.26 4.89
N ALA A 265 -15.90 28.33 4.62
CA ALA A 265 -17.19 28.64 4.02
C ALA A 265 -18.07 29.52 4.92
N TYR A 266 -18.03 29.31 6.24
CA TYR A 266 -18.75 30.15 7.22
C TYR A 266 -18.15 31.55 7.37
N GLN A 267 -16.85 31.74 7.09
CA GLN A 267 -16.23 33.06 7.06
C GLN A 267 -16.61 33.88 5.82
N TRP A 268 -17.17 33.25 4.77
CA TRP A 268 -17.55 33.87 3.49
C TRP A 268 -19.04 34.31 3.43
N PRO A 269 -19.54 35.02 4.44
CA PRO A 269 -20.50 36.12 4.19
C PRO A 269 -20.22 37.41 4.99
N ALA A 270 -19.29 37.44 5.94
CA ALA A 270 -19.21 38.52 6.93
C ALA A 270 -18.37 39.73 6.51
N ASN A 271 -17.51 39.58 5.51
CA ASN A 271 -16.52 40.57 5.08
C ASN A 271 -16.96 41.39 3.85
N TRP A 272 -18.06 41.03 3.17
CA TRP A 272 -18.57 41.81 2.04
C TRP A 272 -19.54 42.94 2.44
N GLN A 273 -20.07 42.91 3.67
CA GLN A 273 -20.94 43.98 4.17
C GLN A 273 -20.17 45.18 4.75
N ARG A 274 -18.83 45.11 4.90
CA ARG A 274 -18.03 46.15 5.55
C ARG A 274 -17.40 47.19 4.61
N ASN A 275 -17.37 46.95 3.30
CA ASN A 275 -16.77 47.85 2.30
C ASN A 275 -17.80 48.39 1.29
N GLY A 276 -19.06 48.57 1.72
CA GLY A 276 -20.16 49.06 0.89
C GLY A 276 -20.53 50.53 1.13
N HIS A 277 -19.75 51.29 1.91
CA HIS A 277 -19.97 52.70 2.14
C HIS A 277 -18.67 53.46 1.92
N ASP A 278 -18.37 53.80 0.67
CA ASP A 278 -17.50 54.93 0.35
C ASP A 278 -18.14 55.73 -0.79
N GLU A 279 -18.70 56.87 -0.36
CA GLU A 279 -18.92 58.15 -1.03
C GLU A 279 -18.64 58.29 -2.54
N HIS A 280 -19.68 58.73 -3.26
CA HIS A 280 -19.54 59.39 -4.56
C HIS A 280 -18.72 60.68 -4.42
N VAL A 281 -17.57 60.75 -5.09
CA VAL A 281 -16.87 62.01 -5.38
C VAL A 281 -16.75 62.15 -6.91
N PRO A 282 -17.18 63.26 -7.54
CA PRO A 282 -17.16 63.42 -9.00
C PRO A 282 -15.75 63.75 -9.53
N PRO A 283 -15.49 63.60 -10.85
CA PRO A 283 -14.16 63.73 -11.40
C PRO A 283 -13.75 65.20 -11.55
N GLY A 284 -12.70 65.60 -10.84
CA GLY A 284 -12.10 66.94 -10.91
C GLY A 284 -10.61 66.87 -11.23
N ASN A 285 -10.26 67.52 -12.34
CA ASN A 285 -8.95 67.75 -12.95
C ASN A 285 -7.72 67.74 -12.02
N VAL A 286 -6.71 66.96 -12.41
CA VAL A 286 -5.34 67.03 -11.88
C VAL A 286 -4.60 68.17 -12.57
N SER A 287 -4.25 69.21 -11.82
CA SER A 287 -3.27 70.23 -12.21
C SER A 287 -1.98 70.05 -11.41
N HIS A 288 -0.87 69.98 -12.15
CA HIS A 288 0.51 70.10 -11.69
C HIS A 288 0.76 71.47 -11.02
N ASP A 289 1.47 71.50 -9.89
CA ASP A 289 2.65 72.36 -9.61
C ASP A 289 3.13 72.11 -8.17
N SER A 290 4.32 71.53 -7.97
CA SER A 290 5.64 72.17 -7.82
C SER A 290 5.92 72.74 -6.42
N SER A 291 6.99 72.22 -5.82
CA SER A 291 7.86 72.92 -4.88
C SER A 291 9.19 72.17 -4.84
N GLN A 292 10.16 72.75 -5.55
CA GLN A 292 11.57 72.46 -5.46
C GLN A 292 12.09 72.85 -4.06
N ASP A 293 13.10 72.13 -3.55
CA ASP A 293 14.30 72.83 -3.08
C ASP A 293 15.53 71.90 -3.02
N THR A 294 16.47 72.19 -3.92
CA THR A 294 17.92 72.44 -3.73
C THR A 294 18.78 71.48 -2.85
N LEU A 295 20.04 71.13 -3.14
CA LEU A 295 20.99 71.36 -4.24
C LEU A 295 22.30 70.57 -3.92
N LYS A 296 22.98 70.07 -4.97
CA LYS A 296 24.46 69.99 -5.21
C LYS A 296 25.14 68.61 -5.40
N ASN A 297 25.46 68.37 -6.69
CA ASN A 297 26.78 68.09 -7.33
C ASN A 297 27.64 66.91 -6.77
N THR A 298 28.12 65.90 -7.52
CA THR A 298 28.75 65.84 -8.86
C THR A 298 28.96 64.35 -9.29
N PRO A 299 28.98 63.97 -10.59
CA PRO A 299 29.39 62.62 -11.11
C PRO A 299 30.88 62.66 -11.62
N PRO A 300 31.56 61.60 -12.18
CA PRO A 300 31.02 60.44 -12.93
C PRO A 300 31.75 59.07 -12.82
N ASP A 301 31.12 58.06 -13.45
CA ASP A 301 31.70 56.93 -14.21
C ASP A 301 32.60 55.85 -13.54
N ARG A 302 32.01 54.64 -13.38
CA ARG A 302 32.10 53.48 -14.31
C ARG A 302 32.33 52.10 -13.64
N HIS A 303 31.36 51.23 -13.92
CA HIS A 303 31.37 49.76 -14.04
C HIS A 303 31.56 48.85 -12.80
N ALA A 304 30.40 48.33 -12.37
CA ALA A 304 30.06 46.91 -12.26
C ALA A 304 30.83 46.02 -11.28
N LEU A 305 30.12 45.55 -10.24
CA LEU A 305 29.78 44.13 -10.04
C LEU A 305 28.89 43.95 -8.79
N THR A 306 27.72 43.33 -9.02
CA THR A 306 26.98 42.43 -8.11
C THR A 306 26.61 42.92 -6.69
N GLY A 307 25.31 43.18 -6.47
CA GLY A 307 24.74 43.23 -5.14
C GLY A 307 23.25 43.59 -5.11
N VAL A 308 22.43 42.61 -4.73
CA VAL A 308 21.17 42.74 -3.99
C VAL A 308 20.14 43.74 -4.56
N SER A 309 19.19 43.23 -5.36
CA SER A 309 17.92 43.90 -5.59
C SER A 309 16.87 43.39 -4.60
N ILE A 310 16.57 44.22 -3.59
CA ILE A 310 15.34 44.13 -2.80
C ILE A 310 14.18 44.45 -3.74
N ALA A 311 13.41 43.44 -4.10
CA ALA A 311 12.21 43.61 -4.92
C ALA A 311 11.13 44.37 -4.14
N GLN A 312 10.89 45.61 -4.56
CA GLN A 312 9.74 46.41 -4.17
C GLN A 312 8.44 45.73 -4.60
N GLY A 313 7.59 45.42 -3.62
CA GLY A 313 6.18 45.81 -3.58
C GLY A 313 5.33 45.64 -4.84
N GLY A 314 5.38 44.48 -5.50
CA GLY A 314 4.27 44.03 -6.34
C GLY A 314 3.28 43.26 -5.47
N VAL A 315 2.01 43.70 -5.40
CA VAL A 315 0.92 42.96 -4.76
C VAL A 315 0.84 41.60 -5.42
N ALA A 316 1.44 40.59 -4.80
CA ALA A 316 1.24 39.20 -5.17
C ALA A 316 -0.24 38.90 -4.90
N THR A 317 -1.04 38.89 -5.96
CA THR A 317 -2.39 38.38 -5.93
C THR A 317 -2.32 36.95 -5.43
N ALA A 318 -2.67 36.76 -4.16
CA ALA A 318 -2.78 35.44 -3.55
C ALA A 318 -3.65 34.58 -4.49
N PRO A 319 -3.23 33.36 -4.85
CA PRO A 319 -4.02 32.52 -5.72
C PRO A 319 -5.39 32.37 -5.07
N SER A 320 -6.43 32.83 -5.77
CA SER A 320 -7.81 32.72 -5.31
C SER A 320 -8.09 31.25 -5.05
N ALA A 321 -8.07 30.87 -3.77
CA ALA A 321 -8.40 29.53 -3.33
C ALA A 321 -9.88 29.34 -3.59
N ARG A 322 -10.23 28.92 -4.81
CA ARG A 322 -11.58 28.46 -5.16
C ARG A 322 -11.93 27.33 -4.19
N THR A 323 -12.67 27.67 -3.15
CA THR A 323 -13.30 26.71 -2.25
C THR A 323 -14.32 25.94 -3.06
N ARG A 324 -13.93 24.76 -3.56
CA ARG A 324 -14.90 23.84 -4.16
C ARG A 324 -15.91 23.47 -3.06
N PRO A 325 -17.23 23.67 -3.27
CA PRO A 325 -18.22 23.20 -2.32
C PRO A 325 -18.06 21.69 -2.13
N LEU A 326 -18.35 21.19 -0.93
CA LEU A 326 -18.37 19.75 -0.64
C LEU A 326 -19.37 19.09 -1.58
N SER A 327 -18.87 18.42 -2.61
CA SER A 327 -19.68 17.68 -3.58
C SER A 327 -20.30 16.45 -2.92
N PHE A 328 -21.45 16.00 -3.42
CA PHE A 328 -22.07 14.73 -3.04
C PHE A 328 -21.07 13.57 -3.08
N TRP A 329 -20.26 13.50 -4.15
CA TRP A 329 -19.19 12.51 -4.32
C TRP A 329 -18.16 12.55 -3.20
N SER A 330 -17.76 13.75 -2.77
CA SER A 330 -16.83 13.88 -1.65
C SER A 330 -17.45 13.31 -0.36
N THR A 331 -18.73 13.59 -0.12
CA THR A 331 -19.47 13.08 1.06
C THR A 331 -19.51 11.57 1.07
N LEU A 332 -19.78 10.95 -0.07
CA LEU A 332 -19.78 9.51 -0.25
C LEU A 332 -18.39 8.90 0.00
N ASP A 333 -17.32 9.48 -0.55
CA ASP A 333 -15.93 9.00 -0.35
C ASP A 333 -15.52 8.97 1.14
N PHE A 334 -16.04 9.90 1.93
CA PHE A 334 -15.76 9.95 3.37
C PHE A 334 -16.50 8.88 4.15
N TRP A 335 -17.78 8.66 3.85
CA TRP A 335 -18.54 7.58 4.48
C TRP A 335 -17.99 6.21 4.07
N LEU A 336 -17.54 6.07 2.82
CA LEU A 336 -16.81 4.89 2.36
C LEU A 336 -15.51 4.69 3.14
N GLY A 337 -14.79 5.77 3.44
CA GLY A 337 -13.62 5.76 4.34
C GLY A 337 -13.94 5.20 5.72
N ILE A 338 -14.91 5.80 6.40
CA ILE A 338 -15.35 5.38 7.74
C ILE A 338 -15.80 3.91 7.73
N LEU A 339 -16.57 3.51 6.72
CA LEU A 339 -17.01 2.12 6.57
C LEU A 339 -15.80 1.17 6.46
N THR A 340 -14.81 1.52 5.64
CA THR A 340 -13.58 0.74 5.49
C THR A 340 -12.86 0.61 6.82
N THR A 341 -12.72 1.71 7.57
CA THR A 341 -12.11 1.72 8.89
C THR A 341 -12.85 0.81 9.87
N LEU A 342 -14.19 0.86 9.90
CA LEU A 342 -15.00 0.00 10.76
C LEU A 342 -14.83 -1.48 10.39
N LEU A 343 -14.82 -1.83 9.11
CA LEU A 343 -14.62 -3.21 8.65
C LEU A 343 -13.25 -3.76 9.03
N VAL A 344 -12.18 -2.99 8.79
CA VAL A 344 -10.82 -3.44 9.13
C VAL A 344 -10.63 -3.51 10.64
N LEU A 345 -11.13 -2.52 11.38
CA LEU A 345 -11.08 -2.50 12.85
C LEU A 345 -11.83 -3.70 13.45
N THR A 346 -13.02 -4.01 12.97
CA THR A 346 -13.80 -5.16 13.46
C THR A 346 -13.11 -6.49 13.12
N ALA A 347 -12.52 -6.62 11.94
CA ALA A 347 -11.72 -7.80 11.56
C ALA A 347 -10.46 -7.96 12.43
N TRP A 348 -9.77 -6.86 12.74
CA TRP A 348 -8.61 -6.88 13.62
C TRP A 348 -8.98 -7.21 15.07
N MET A 349 -10.04 -6.60 15.61
CA MET A 349 -10.57 -6.91 16.94
C MET A 349 -11.04 -8.36 17.07
N THR A 350 -11.61 -8.93 16.00
CA THR A 350 -11.98 -10.35 15.97
C THR A 350 -10.73 -11.24 16.07
N ASN A 351 -9.65 -10.92 15.34
CA ASN A 351 -8.38 -11.65 15.44
C ASN A 351 -7.72 -11.54 16.82
N LEU A 352 -7.82 -10.38 17.46
CA LEU A 352 -7.27 -10.17 18.81
C LEU A 352 -7.77 -11.22 19.81
N VAL A 353 -9.05 -11.61 19.67
CA VAL A 353 -9.69 -12.61 20.53
C VAL A 353 -9.56 -14.03 19.96
N SER A 354 -9.74 -14.21 18.65
CA SER A 354 -9.78 -15.56 18.05
C SER A 354 -8.40 -16.20 17.87
N LYS A 355 -7.31 -15.41 17.87
CA LYS A 355 -5.95 -15.88 17.57
C LYS A 355 -4.95 -15.45 18.66
N PRO A 356 -4.95 -16.09 19.84
CA PRO A 356 -4.17 -15.64 21.01
C PRO A 356 -2.66 -15.63 20.77
N LEU A 357 -2.13 -16.57 19.98
CA LEU A 357 -0.69 -16.62 19.63
C LEU A 357 -0.27 -15.41 18.79
N ALA A 358 -1.08 -15.05 17.79
CA ALA A 358 -0.84 -13.88 16.95
C ALA A 358 -0.93 -12.59 17.78
N THR A 359 -1.91 -12.50 18.69
CA THR A 359 -2.04 -11.39 19.64
C THR A 359 -0.83 -11.25 20.55
N ALA A 360 -0.37 -12.35 21.15
CA ALA A 360 0.80 -12.33 22.03
C ALA A 360 2.06 -11.89 21.27
N PHE A 361 2.28 -12.45 20.08
CA PHE A 361 3.39 -12.04 19.23
C PHE A 361 3.31 -10.56 18.86
N GLY A 362 2.20 -10.11 18.27
CA GLY A 362 2.06 -8.74 17.80
C GLY A 362 2.12 -7.72 18.93
N GLY A 363 1.53 -8.03 20.09
CA GLY A 363 1.62 -7.20 21.29
C GLY A 363 3.06 -7.09 21.82
N SER A 364 3.82 -8.19 21.80
CA SER A 364 5.24 -8.16 22.19
C SER A 364 6.10 -7.32 21.25
N VAL A 365 5.91 -7.46 19.92
CA VAL A 365 6.62 -6.68 18.91
C VAL A 365 6.29 -5.19 19.02
N ALA A 366 5.01 -4.85 19.20
CA ALA A 366 4.59 -3.47 19.42
C ALA A 366 5.21 -2.87 20.68
N SER A 367 5.25 -3.64 21.77
CA SER A 367 5.87 -3.21 23.04
C SER A 367 7.37 -2.96 22.88
N ILE A 368 8.09 -3.85 22.20
CA ILE A 368 9.52 -3.67 21.89
C ILE A 368 9.72 -2.41 21.03
N GLY A 369 8.87 -2.20 20.03
CA GLY A 369 8.91 -1.00 19.19
C GLY A 369 8.75 0.29 20.01
N MET A 370 7.81 0.32 20.96
CA MET A 370 7.60 1.47 21.85
C MET A 370 8.72 1.69 22.88
N ILE A 371 9.51 0.67 23.19
CA ILE A 371 10.68 0.81 24.08
C ILE A 371 11.89 1.38 23.31
N ILE A 372 11.97 1.08 22.01
CA ILE A 372 13.07 1.53 21.14
C ILE A 372 12.84 2.98 20.67
N ALA A 373 11.59 3.36 20.41
CA ALA A 373 11.17 4.71 20.04
C ALA A 373 11.11 5.62 21.26
#